data_AF-F0NF21-F1
#
_entry.id   AF-F0NF21-F1
#
_cell.length_a   1.000
_cell.length_b   1.000
_cell.length_c   1.000
_cell.angle_alpha   90.00
_cell.angle_beta   90.00
_cell.angle_gamma   90.00
#
_symmetry.space_group_name_H-M   'P 1'
#
loop_
_entity.id
_entity.type
_entity.pdbx_description
1 polymer ?
#
loop_
_entity_poly.entity_id
_entity_poly.type
_entity_poly.pdbx_seq_one_letter_code
_entity_poly.pdbx_strand_id
1 'polypeptide(L)'
;MIQWFLKYRPRSLKDVENQDGAKKELQEWIESWLNGKPNAKAVLLHGPPGVGKTTLAEALAHDYNLELLEMNASDSRKLQDIKSVAEKASVYGSIFGTRGKLILLDEVDGINVREDTGAIQGILELIEKTKYPIIMTANDPWNPALRELRNKTKMVGLNKLGKYPLRRLLKKICQAEKIICDDEALNYIIDTSEGDARYAINMLQGIGEGYGKVTLDLVEAMARRKERELDPFETLRDIFWARYAWQAKNAATSAQIDYDMLIRWISENIPIQYDNIEDVWRAFDALSRASIFLKRAKGGNWDLLSYAYDLMSSGVAAAEIEKKKPNWKPKWKKYQFPSYIQLLSKSKDIRDTRDEIIKKLAIHSSFNKTLNDTYPFFLIFYKKYDKRLSLNTKEKEYLNSASKS
;
A
#
# COMPACT_ATOMS: atom_id res chain seq x y z
N MET A 1 20.29 6.48 -12.99
CA MET A 1 21.08 5.92 -11.88
C MET A 1 20.43 4.59 -11.48
N ILE A 2 21.18 3.49 -11.46
CA ILE A 2 20.61 2.16 -11.19
C ILE A 2 20.41 2.00 -9.69
N GLN A 3 19.24 1.51 -9.28
CA GLN A 3 18.92 1.23 -7.88
C GLN A 3 19.83 0.12 -7.32
N TRP A 4 20.43 0.32 -6.15
CA TRP A 4 21.40 -0.61 -5.56
C TRP A 4 20.79 -1.96 -5.23
N PHE A 5 19.51 -2.01 -4.84
CA PHE A 5 18.83 -3.28 -4.59
C PHE A 5 18.69 -4.13 -5.87
N LEU A 6 18.75 -3.53 -7.07
CA LEU A 6 18.84 -4.24 -8.35
C LEU A 6 20.31 -4.58 -8.68
N LYS A 7 21.22 -3.61 -8.52
CA LYS A 7 22.65 -3.76 -8.83
C LYS A 7 23.31 -4.88 -8.03
N TYR A 8 22.99 -4.98 -6.74
CA TYR A 8 23.54 -5.96 -5.80
C TYR A 8 22.59 -7.12 -5.52
N ARG A 9 21.58 -7.32 -6.37
CA ARG A 9 20.69 -8.47 -6.25
C ARG A 9 21.51 -9.77 -6.33
N PRO A 10 21.40 -10.66 -5.33
CA PRO A 10 22.03 -11.98 -5.36
C PRO A 10 21.73 -12.74 -6.66
N ARG A 11 22.74 -13.36 -7.26
CA ARG A 11 22.59 -14.16 -8.50
C ARG A 11 22.59 -15.66 -8.24
N SER A 12 23.17 -16.10 -7.12
CA SER A 12 23.21 -17.50 -6.69
C SER A 12 22.53 -17.64 -5.33
N LEU A 13 21.99 -18.83 -5.03
CA LEU A 13 21.42 -19.15 -3.72
C LEU A 13 22.45 -18.99 -2.60
N LYS A 14 23.74 -19.16 -2.93
CA LYS A 14 24.86 -18.97 -1.99
C LYS A 14 25.02 -17.51 -1.58
N ASP A 15 24.66 -16.56 -2.45
CA ASP A 15 24.77 -15.13 -2.20
C ASP A 15 23.58 -14.57 -1.42
N VAL A 16 22.47 -15.30 -1.37
CA VAL A 16 21.31 -14.93 -0.57
C VAL A 16 21.66 -15.13 0.90
N GLU A 17 21.71 -14.06 1.68
CA GLU A 17 21.99 -14.14 3.11
C GLU A 17 20.78 -14.70 3.87
N ASN A 18 21.03 -15.58 4.87
CA ASN A 18 19.99 -16.26 5.68
C ASN A 18 19.09 -17.20 4.82
N GLN A 19 17.93 -17.61 5.34
CA GLN A 19 16.94 -18.46 4.66
C GLN A 19 17.42 -19.89 4.33
N ASP A 20 18.34 -20.46 5.11
CA ASP A 20 18.95 -21.75 4.80
C ASP A 20 17.94 -22.91 4.74
N GLY A 21 16.88 -22.85 5.56
CA GLY A 21 15.75 -23.77 5.47
C GLY A 21 15.02 -23.69 4.12
N ALA A 22 14.62 -22.47 3.72
CA ALA A 22 13.91 -22.26 2.46
C ALA A 22 14.77 -22.60 1.23
N LYS A 23 16.08 -22.28 1.25
CA LYS A 23 17.03 -22.66 0.20
C LYS A 23 17.08 -24.17 0.03
N LYS A 24 17.25 -24.91 1.13
CA LYS A 24 17.31 -26.37 1.12
C LYS A 24 16.01 -26.97 0.58
N GLU A 25 14.86 -26.48 1.05
CA GLU A 25 13.56 -26.97 0.58
C GLU A 25 13.30 -26.71 -0.91
N LEU A 26 13.80 -25.60 -1.45
CA LEU A 26 13.73 -25.27 -2.87
C LEU A 26 14.68 -26.11 -3.71
N GLN A 27 15.90 -26.35 -3.24
CA GLN A 27 16.88 -27.22 -3.90
C GLN A 27 16.36 -28.65 -4.00
N GLU A 28 15.87 -29.23 -2.90
CA GLU A 28 15.26 -30.56 -2.90
C GLU A 28 14.05 -30.64 -3.84
N TRP A 29 13.25 -29.58 -3.89
CA TRP A 29 12.08 -29.51 -4.76
C TRP A 29 12.48 -29.45 -6.25
N ILE A 30 13.41 -28.58 -6.65
CA ILE A 30 13.81 -28.45 -8.04
C ILE A 30 14.55 -29.70 -8.53
N GLU A 31 15.35 -30.35 -7.67
CA GLU A 31 16.01 -31.62 -7.99
C GLU A 31 15.00 -32.74 -8.20
N SER A 32 13.91 -32.79 -7.42
CA SER A 32 12.82 -33.75 -7.65
C SER A 32 12.16 -33.56 -9.02
N TRP A 33 12.05 -32.31 -9.48
CA TRP A 33 11.56 -31.95 -10.81
C TRP A 33 12.52 -32.42 -11.91
N LEU A 34 13.81 -32.15 -11.77
CA LEU A 34 14.84 -32.55 -12.74
C LEU A 34 15.00 -34.07 -12.85
N ASN A 35 14.74 -34.81 -11.77
CA ASN A 35 14.72 -36.26 -11.74
C ASN A 35 13.40 -36.88 -12.26
N GLY A 36 12.45 -36.05 -12.74
CA GLY A 36 11.22 -36.50 -13.38
C GLY A 36 10.12 -36.99 -12.43
N LYS A 37 10.28 -36.84 -11.11
CA LYS A 37 9.29 -37.22 -10.09
C LYS A 37 9.08 -36.08 -9.09
N PRO A 38 8.39 -35.00 -9.50
CA PRO A 38 8.19 -33.85 -8.63
C PRO A 38 7.26 -34.18 -7.45
N ASN A 39 7.72 -33.91 -6.23
CA ASN A 39 6.90 -34.07 -5.02
C ASN A 39 5.71 -33.09 -4.97
N ALA A 40 5.87 -31.92 -5.60
CA ALA A 40 4.82 -30.93 -5.78
C ALA A 40 5.04 -30.19 -7.10
N LYS A 41 3.96 -29.89 -7.84
CA LYS A 41 4.10 -29.19 -9.12
C LYS A 41 4.45 -27.71 -8.96
N ALA A 42 4.08 -27.11 -7.84
CA ALA A 42 4.29 -25.69 -7.60
C ALA A 42 4.67 -25.42 -6.14
N VAL A 43 5.48 -24.38 -5.94
CA VAL A 43 5.86 -23.84 -4.64
C VAL A 43 5.26 -22.45 -4.46
N LEU A 44 4.75 -22.15 -3.28
CA LEU A 44 4.36 -20.80 -2.88
C LEU A 44 5.37 -20.27 -1.84
N LEU A 45 6.23 -19.36 -2.28
CA LEU A 45 7.16 -18.62 -1.42
C LEU A 45 6.40 -17.50 -0.71
N HIS A 46 6.45 -17.50 0.61
CA HIS A 46 5.71 -16.51 1.39
C HIS A 46 6.53 -15.89 2.50
N GLY A 47 6.19 -14.65 2.87
CA GLY A 47 6.85 -13.95 3.97
C GLY A 47 6.80 -12.44 3.79
N PRO A 48 7.31 -11.66 4.77
CA PRO A 48 7.28 -10.20 4.75
C PRO A 48 7.93 -9.58 3.49
N PRO A 49 7.67 -8.29 3.18
CA PRO A 49 8.35 -7.61 2.09
C PRO A 49 9.87 -7.57 2.31
N GLY A 50 10.63 -7.53 1.22
CA GLY A 50 12.07 -7.32 1.26
C GLY A 50 12.94 -8.46 1.81
N VAL A 51 12.37 -9.64 2.08
CA VAL A 51 13.13 -10.82 2.58
C VAL A 51 13.78 -11.68 1.48
N GLY A 52 13.55 -11.34 0.20
CA GLY A 52 14.21 -12.00 -0.94
C GLY A 52 13.39 -13.08 -1.67
N LYS A 53 12.05 -13.08 -1.60
CA LYS A 53 11.19 -14.07 -2.27
C LYS A 53 11.48 -14.21 -3.79
N THR A 54 11.34 -13.12 -4.54
CA THR A 54 11.60 -13.06 -5.98
C THR A 54 13.06 -13.37 -6.30
N THR A 55 13.99 -12.78 -5.53
CA THR A 55 15.44 -13.01 -5.65
C THR A 55 15.82 -14.48 -5.48
N LEU A 56 15.17 -15.20 -4.56
CA LEU A 56 15.45 -16.61 -4.30
C LEU A 56 15.04 -17.48 -5.49
N ALA A 57 13.90 -17.16 -6.14
CA ALA A 57 13.44 -17.84 -7.34
C ALA A 57 14.37 -17.59 -8.55
N GLU A 58 14.80 -16.33 -8.75
CA GLU A 58 15.77 -15.96 -9.79
C GLU A 58 17.12 -16.66 -9.60
N ALA A 59 17.63 -16.66 -8.36
CA ALA A 59 18.88 -17.30 -8.01
C ALA A 59 18.83 -18.83 -8.20
N LEU A 60 17.70 -19.46 -7.86
CA LEU A 60 17.47 -20.88 -8.12
C LEU A 60 17.51 -21.20 -9.62
N ALA A 61 16.81 -20.41 -10.45
CA ALA A 61 16.82 -20.60 -11.90
C ALA A 61 18.24 -20.49 -12.47
N HIS A 62 19.00 -19.50 -12.03
CA HIS A 62 20.39 -19.30 -12.44
C HIS A 62 21.28 -20.48 -12.03
N ASP A 63 21.23 -20.92 -10.76
CA ASP A 63 22.08 -22.00 -10.24
C ASP A 63 21.83 -23.35 -10.96
N TYR A 64 20.60 -23.61 -11.40
CA TYR A 64 20.24 -24.84 -12.12
C TYR A 64 20.23 -24.68 -13.66
N ASN A 65 20.67 -23.52 -14.17
CA ASN A 65 20.68 -23.20 -15.61
C ASN A 65 19.31 -23.39 -16.27
N LEU A 66 18.27 -22.82 -15.67
CA LEU A 66 16.89 -22.82 -16.15
C LEU A 66 16.53 -21.45 -16.74
N GLU A 67 15.77 -21.45 -17.82
CA GLU A 67 15.18 -20.22 -18.39
C GLU A 67 14.02 -19.76 -17.49
N LEU A 68 14.16 -18.58 -16.89
CA LEU A 68 13.14 -18.00 -16.01
C LEU A 68 12.08 -17.25 -16.81
N LEU A 69 10.82 -17.63 -16.65
CA LEU A 69 9.66 -16.95 -17.20
C LEU A 69 8.94 -16.20 -16.05
N GLU A 70 9.29 -14.92 -15.87
CA GLU A 70 8.75 -14.07 -14.80
C GLU A 70 7.47 -13.34 -15.24
N MET A 71 6.45 -13.36 -14.37
CA MET A 71 5.15 -12.75 -14.61
C MET A 71 4.62 -12.15 -13.29
N ASN A 72 4.21 -10.88 -13.30
CA ASN A 72 3.52 -10.30 -12.14
C ASN A 72 2.03 -10.67 -12.23
N ALA A 73 1.52 -11.32 -11.19
CA ALA A 73 0.17 -11.88 -11.14
C ALA A 73 -0.94 -10.82 -10.99
N SER A 74 -0.61 -9.61 -10.53
CA SER A 74 -1.58 -8.50 -10.41
C SER A 74 -1.95 -7.86 -11.76
N ASP A 75 -1.21 -8.13 -12.84
CA ASP A 75 -1.51 -7.61 -14.17
C ASP A 75 -2.46 -8.58 -14.91
N SER A 76 -3.75 -8.46 -14.64
CA SER A 76 -4.79 -9.40 -15.07
C SER A 76 -4.96 -9.59 -16.57
N ARG A 77 -4.48 -8.63 -17.38
CA ARG A 77 -4.42 -8.75 -18.85
C ARG A 77 -3.44 -9.82 -19.31
N LYS A 78 -2.37 -10.10 -18.53
CA LYS A 78 -1.34 -11.08 -18.90
C LYS A 78 -1.71 -12.51 -18.55
N LEU A 79 -2.61 -12.75 -17.59
CA LEU A 79 -2.99 -14.09 -17.12
C LEU A 79 -3.62 -14.98 -18.22
N GLN A 80 -4.39 -14.39 -19.14
CA GLN A 80 -4.92 -15.11 -20.32
C GLN A 80 -3.83 -15.37 -21.37
N ASP A 81 -2.88 -14.45 -21.52
CA ASP A 81 -1.71 -14.66 -22.38
C ASP A 81 -0.81 -15.81 -21.88
N ILE A 82 -0.79 -16.09 -20.56
CA ILE A 82 -0.01 -17.19 -19.93
C ILE A 82 -0.44 -18.56 -20.42
N LYS A 83 -1.74 -18.82 -20.60
CA LYS A 83 -2.18 -20.10 -21.17
C LYS A 83 -1.52 -20.30 -22.53
N SER A 84 -1.50 -19.25 -23.35
CA SER A 84 -0.85 -19.29 -24.66
C SER A 84 0.69 -19.36 -24.56
N VAL A 85 1.33 -18.68 -23.61
CA VAL A 85 2.79 -18.64 -23.45
C VAL A 85 3.33 -19.92 -22.84
N ALA A 86 2.66 -20.50 -21.84
CA ALA A 86 3.01 -21.81 -21.27
C ALA A 86 2.77 -22.95 -22.27
N GLU A 87 1.67 -22.90 -23.05
CA GLU A 87 1.42 -23.83 -24.15
C GLU A 87 2.46 -23.67 -25.27
N LYS A 88 2.78 -22.44 -25.70
CA LYS A 88 3.83 -22.17 -26.70
C LYS A 88 5.22 -22.53 -26.18
N ALA A 89 5.54 -22.28 -24.92
CA ALA A 89 6.79 -22.68 -24.29
C ALA A 89 6.92 -24.19 -24.15
N SER A 90 5.81 -24.94 -24.22
CA SER A 90 5.80 -26.40 -24.32
C SER A 90 6.14 -26.91 -25.74
N VAL A 91 6.03 -26.05 -26.76
CA VAL A 91 6.32 -26.34 -28.18
C VAL A 91 7.72 -25.86 -28.57
N TYR A 92 8.18 -24.74 -28.04
CA TYR A 92 9.54 -24.23 -28.28
C TYR A 92 10.52 -24.83 -27.27
N GLY A 93 11.41 -25.71 -27.74
CA GLY A 93 12.59 -26.14 -26.98
C GLY A 93 13.41 -24.94 -26.52
N SER A 94 14.16 -25.09 -25.42
CA SER A 94 15.04 -24.03 -24.90
C SER A 94 15.92 -23.45 -26.01
N ILE A 95 15.80 -22.15 -26.26
CA ILE A 95 16.54 -21.46 -27.34
C ILE A 95 18.05 -21.41 -27.03
N PHE A 96 18.45 -21.61 -25.76
CA PHE A 96 19.80 -21.35 -25.26
C PHE A 96 20.39 -22.44 -24.35
N GLY A 97 20.52 -23.70 -24.79
CA GLY A 97 21.33 -24.70 -24.04
C GLY A 97 20.98 -24.89 -22.55
N THR A 98 19.79 -24.46 -22.11
CA THR A 98 19.34 -24.51 -20.72
C THR A 98 18.76 -25.88 -20.41
N ARG A 99 18.76 -26.27 -19.13
CA ARG A 99 18.25 -27.58 -18.68
C ARG A 99 16.73 -27.68 -18.66
N GLY A 100 16.04 -26.56 -18.85
CA GLY A 100 14.58 -26.46 -18.77
C GLY A 100 14.13 -25.03 -18.51
N LYS A 101 12.86 -24.88 -18.12
CA LYS A 101 12.22 -23.59 -17.81
C LYS A 101 11.70 -23.58 -16.37
N LEU A 102 11.67 -22.40 -15.74
CA LEU A 102 11.04 -22.16 -14.43
C LEU A 102 10.05 -21.01 -14.59
N ILE A 103 8.79 -21.21 -14.20
CA ILE A 103 7.77 -20.17 -14.24
C ILE A 103 7.73 -19.48 -12.88
N LEU A 104 7.83 -18.16 -12.85
CA LEU A 104 7.70 -17.34 -11.65
C LEU A 104 6.47 -16.43 -11.77
N LEU A 105 5.51 -16.63 -10.86
CA LEU A 105 4.32 -15.80 -10.70
C LEU A 105 4.49 -14.93 -9.45
N ASP A 106 4.93 -13.68 -9.63
CA ASP A 106 5.22 -12.76 -8.53
C ASP A 106 3.94 -12.07 -8.04
N GLU A 107 3.83 -11.82 -6.74
CA GLU A 107 2.76 -11.04 -6.09
C GLU A 107 1.33 -11.60 -6.30
N VAL A 108 1.15 -12.91 -6.11
CA VAL A 108 -0.18 -13.57 -6.29
C VAL A 108 -1.23 -13.10 -5.29
N ASP A 109 -0.83 -12.56 -4.15
CA ASP A 109 -1.72 -11.92 -3.17
C ASP A 109 -2.27 -10.57 -3.64
N GLY A 110 -1.71 -9.99 -4.70
CA GLY A 110 -2.19 -8.76 -5.34
C GLY A 110 -3.38 -8.95 -6.29
N ILE A 111 -3.80 -10.19 -6.57
CA ILE A 111 -4.93 -10.48 -7.47
C ILE A 111 -6.24 -10.00 -6.84
N ASN A 112 -6.97 -9.12 -7.53
CA ASN A 112 -8.24 -8.61 -7.04
C ASN A 112 -9.38 -9.53 -7.48
N VAL A 113 -9.85 -10.39 -6.58
CA VAL A 113 -10.90 -11.39 -6.86
C VAL A 113 -12.19 -10.79 -7.43
N ARG A 114 -12.48 -9.50 -7.18
CA ARG A 114 -13.68 -8.82 -7.71
C ARG A 114 -13.52 -8.32 -9.15
N GLU A 115 -12.31 -7.97 -9.57
CA GLU A 115 -12.02 -7.45 -10.91
C GLU A 115 -11.50 -8.57 -11.83
N ASP A 116 -10.78 -9.53 -11.26
CA ASP A 116 -10.08 -10.60 -11.97
C ASP A 116 -10.79 -11.94 -11.82
N THR A 117 -12.06 -11.97 -12.21
CA THR A 117 -12.93 -13.14 -12.07
C THR A 117 -12.33 -14.32 -12.86
N GLY A 118 -11.75 -15.30 -12.15
CA GLY A 118 -11.16 -16.51 -12.76
C GLY A 118 -9.63 -16.55 -12.82
N ALA A 119 -8.89 -15.54 -12.33
CA ALA A 119 -7.43 -15.54 -12.30
C ALA A 119 -6.85 -16.71 -11.48
N ILE A 120 -7.35 -16.91 -10.25
CA ILE A 120 -6.95 -18.01 -9.36
C ILE A 120 -7.24 -19.37 -10.02
N GLN A 121 -8.41 -19.52 -10.64
CA GLN A 121 -8.76 -20.75 -11.36
C GLN A 121 -7.81 -21.01 -12.55
N GLY A 122 -7.44 -19.97 -13.28
CA GLY A 122 -6.45 -20.06 -14.37
C GLY A 122 -5.08 -20.54 -13.88
N ILE A 123 -4.62 -20.06 -12.71
CA ILE A 123 -3.37 -20.51 -12.09
C ILE A 123 -3.49 -21.98 -11.65
N LEU A 124 -4.63 -22.38 -11.07
CA LEU A 124 -4.87 -23.76 -10.64
C LEU A 124 -4.88 -24.75 -11.82
N GLU A 125 -5.43 -24.36 -12.96
CA GLU A 125 -5.38 -25.12 -14.21
C GLU A 125 -3.97 -25.19 -14.79
N LEU A 126 -3.22 -24.10 -14.72
CA LEU A 126 -1.81 -24.06 -15.14
C LEU A 126 -0.98 -25.04 -14.31
N ILE A 127 -1.14 -25.06 -12.99
CA ILE A 127 -0.46 -25.99 -12.09
C ILE A 127 -0.79 -27.46 -12.45
N GLU A 128 -2.01 -27.76 -12.89
CA GLU A 128 -2.37 -29.13 -13.28
C GLU A 128 -1.73 -29.56 -14.59
N LYS A 129 -1.70 -28.68 -15.59
CA LYS A 129 -1.27 -29.01 -16.96
C LYS A 129 0.21 -28.74 -17.23
N THR A 130 0.88 -27.96 -16.38
CA THR A 130 2.28 -27.57 -16.59
C THR A 130 3.21 -28.77 -16.67
N LYS A 131 4.20 -28.68 -17.57
CA LYS A 131 5.37 -29.55 -17.65
C LYS A 131 6.61 -28.95 -17.00
N TYR A 132 6.51 -27.71 -16.51
CA TYR A 132 7.60 -26.95 -15.94
C TYR A 132 7.31 -26.62 -14.46
N PRO A 133 8.35 -26.55 -13.62
CA PRO A 133 8.21 -26.10 -12.23
C PRO A 133 7.65 -24.67 -12.16
N ILE A 134 6.77 -24.43 -11.18
CA ILE A 134 6.16 -23.12 -10.93
C ILE A 134 6.52 -22.66 -9.52
N ILE A 135 7.02 -21.42 -9.41
CA ILE A 135 7.16 -20.70 -8.14
C ILE A 135 6.17 -19.54 -8.14
N MET A 136 5.43 -19.38 -7.06
CA MET A 136 4.60 -18.21 -6.77
C MET A 136 5.16 -17.45 -5.58
N THR A 137 4.95 -16.14 -5.52
CA THR A 137 5.29 -15.34 -4.33
C THR A 137 4.08 -14.64 -3.75
N ALA A 138 3.99 -14.58 -2.42
CA ALA A 138 2.98 -13.81 -1.70
C ALA A 138 3.58 -13.15 -0.46
N ASN A 139 3.09 -11.97 -0.08
CA ASN A 139 3.42 -11.39 1.23
C ASN A 139 2.58 -12.02 2.34
N ASP A 140 1.28 -12.18 2.12
CA ASP A 140 0.36 -12.86 3.04
C ASP A 140 -0.28 -14.11 2.41
N PRO A 141 0.19 -15.33 2.74
CA PRO A 141 -0.38 -16.57 2.22
C PRO A 141 -1.72 -16.95 2.87
N TRP A 142 -2.10 -16.27 3.96
CA TRP A 142 -3.33 -16.57 4.71
C TRP A 142 -4.54 -15.79 4.21
N ASN A 143 -4.33 -14.87 3.26
CA ASN A 143 -5.39 -14.22 2.52
C ASN A 143 -6.42 -15.28 2.03
N PRO A 144 -7.73 -15.12 2.35
CA PRO A 144 -8.76 -16.06 1.93
C PRO A 144 -8.78 -16.35 0.43
N ALA A 145 -8.40 -15.38 -0.39
CA ALA A 145 -8.30 -15.52 -1.85
C ALA A 145 -7.31 -16.60 -2.29
N LEU A 146 -6.25 -16.85 -1.50
CA LEU A 146 -5.19 -17.80 -1.82
C LEU A 146 -5.42 -19.19 -1.23
N ARG A 147 -6.55 -19.44 -0.56
CA ARG A 147 -6.83 -20.71 0.12
C ARG A 147 -6.68 -21.93 -0.80
N GLU A 148 -7.19 -21.84 -2.02
CA GLU A 148 -7.13 -22.94 -2.99
C GLU A 148 -5.71 -23.19 -3.48
N LEU A 149 -4.94 -22.12 -3.75
CA LEU A 149 -3.54 -22.21 -4.14
C LEU A 149 -2.69 -22.81 -3.02
N ARG A 150 -2.88 -22.37 -1.77
CA ARG A 150 -2.18 -22.89 -0.60
C ARG A 150 -2.39 -24.40 -0.42
N ASN A 151 -3.59 -24.91 -0.70
CA ASN A 151 -3.90 -26.34 -0.56
C ASN A 151 -3.24 -27.21 -1.64
N LYS A 152 -2.85 -26.62 -2.78
CA LYS A 152 -2.33 -27.34 -3.96
C LYS A 152 -0.82 -27.20 -4.15
N THR A 153 -0.17 -26.39 -3.33
CA THR A 153 1.23 -25.98 -3.51
C THR A 153 2.05 -26.33 -2.27
N LYS A 154 3.35 -26.55 -2.47
CA LYS A 154 4.28 -26.68 -1.34
C LYS A 154 4.55 -25.27 -0.78
N MET A 155 4.23 -25.07 0.48
CA MET A 155 4.48 -23.81 1.17
C MET A 155 5.94 -23.73 1.63
N VAL A 156 6.63 -22.65 1.26
CA VAL A 156 8.01 -22.38 1.72
C VAL A 156 8.06 -20.97 2.30
N GLY A 157 8.31 -20.89 3.61
CA GLY A 157 8.30 -19.64 4.36
C GLY A 157 9.67 -18.97 4.42
N LEU A 158 9.70 -17.66 4.21
CA LEU A 158 10.86 -16.79 4.41
C LEU A 158 10.63 -15.91 5.64
N ASN A 159 11.65 -15.84 6.49
CA ASN A 159 11.62 -15.05 7.72
C ASN A 159 12.24 -13.66 7.52
N LYS A 160 11.94 -12.70 8.41
CA LYS A 160 12.66 -11.42 8.46
C LYS A 160 14.17 -11.66 8.58
N LEU A 161 14.97 -10.83 7.91
CA LEU A 161 16.42 -10.95 8.00
C LEU A 161 16.90 -10.49 9.39
N GLY A 162 17.77 -11.29 10.02
CA GLY A 162 18.41 -10.91 11.27
C GLY A 162 19.41 -9.76 11.08
N LYS A 163 19.79 -9.11 12.19
CA LYS A 163 20.71 -7.97 12.18
C LYS A 163 22.07 -8.29 11.55
N TYR A 164 22.64 -9.48 11.83
CA TYR A 164 23.94 -9.90 11.30
C TYR A 164 23.95 -10.09 9.77
N PRO A 165 23.01 -10.87 9.18
CA PRO A 165 22.84 -10.94 7.72
C PRO A 165 22.76 -9.57 7.04
N LEU A 166 21.89 -8.67 7.55
CA LEU A 166 21.74 -7.33 6.98
C LEU A 166 23.03 -6.52 7.07
N ARG A 167 23.74 -6.57 8.21
CA ARG A 167 25.02 -5.88 8.36
C ARG A 167 26.04 -6.35 7.33
N ARG A 168 26.17 -7.66 7.11
CA ARG A 168 27.09 -8.20 6.10
C ARG A 168 26.76 -7.68 4.70
N LEU A 169 25.47 -7.69 4.35
CA LEU A 169 24.99 -7.17 3.07
C LEU A 169 25.31 -5.68 2.89
N LEU A 170 24.98 -4.83 3.88
CA LEU A 170 25.23 -3.39 3.79
C LEU A 170 26.74 -3.07 3.77
N LYS A 171 27.56 -3.76 4.58
CA LYS A 171 29.03 -3.57 4.54
C LYS A 171 29.62 -3.95 3.17
N LYS A 172 29.16 -5.05 2.57
CA LYS A 172 29.56 -5.46 1.21
C LYS A 172 29.24 -4.38 0.19
N ILE A 173 28.07 -3.74 0.29
CA ILE A 173 27.65 -2.64 -0.59
C ILE A 173 28.50 -1.39 -0.36
N CYS A 174 28.71 -0.97 0.90
CA CYS A 174 29.57 0.18 1.22
C CYS A 174 30.99 0.01 0.65
N GLN A 175 31.58 -1.18 0.76
CA GLN A 175 32.90 -1.48 0.19
C GLN A 175 32.89 -1.42 -1.34
N ALA A 176 31.88 -1.99 -1.98
CA ALA A 176 31.77 -2.02 -3.44
C ALA A 176 31.55 -0.63 -4.04
N GLU A 177 30.78 0.23 -3.37
CA GLU A 177 30.54 1.62 -3.77
C GLU A 177 31.63 2.58 -3.28
N LYS A 178 32.61 2.09 -2.52
CA LYS A 178 33.72 2.88 -1.93
C LYS A 178 33.23 4.04 -1.04
N ILE A 179 32.18 3.78 -0.26
CA ILE A 179 31.57 4.75 0.65
C ILE A 179 32.01 4.46 2.08
N ILE A 180 32.35 5.51 2.81
CA ILE A 180 32.70 5.43 4.23
C ILE A 180 31.39 5.34 5.02
N CYS A 181 31.19 4.21 5.72
CA CYS A 181 29.98 3.93 6.49
C CYS A 181 30.33 3.69 7.96
N ASP A 182 29.74 4.49 8.86
CA ASP A 182 29.90 4.30 10.31
C ASP A 182 29.11 3.08 10.78
N ASP A 183 29.68 2.30 11.69
CA ASP A 183 29.01 1.10 12.21
C ASP A 183 27.72 1.44 12.98
N GLU A 184 27.66 2.58 13.66
CA GLU A 184 26.45 3.08 14.33
C GLU A 184 25.36 3.49 13.33
N ALA A 185 25.75 4.12 12.22
CA ALA A 185 24.84 4.48 11.15
C ALA A 185 24.19 3.23 10.51
N LEU A 186 25.00 2.19 10.27
CA LEU A 186 24.50 0.90 9.80
C LEU A 186 23.57 0.22 10.82
N ASN A 187 23.88 0.31 12.12
CA ASN A 187 22.99 -0.22 13.17
C ASN A 187 21.62 0.42 13.11
N TYR A 188 21.58 1.75 13.01
CA TYR A 188 20.35 2.50 12.93
C TYR A 188 19.52 2.07 11.72
N ILE A 189 20.13 2.01 10.52
CA ILE A 189 19.44 1.56 9.29
C ILE A 189 18.86 0.15 9.47
N ILE A 190 19.64 -0.77 10.06
CA ILE A 190 19.20 -2.15 10.29
C ILE A 190 18.00 -2.19 11.24
N ASP A 191 18.06 -1.44 12.34
CA ASP A 191 16.99 -1.41 13.33
C ASP A 191 15.72 -0.78 12.76
N THR A 192 15.83 0.31 11.99
CA THR A 192 14.70 0.94 11.29
C THR A 192 14.12 0.06 10.19
N SER A 193 14.93 -0.79 9.55
CA SER A 193 14.46 -1.65 8.45
C SER A 193 13.56 -2.80 8.90
N GLU A 194 13.54 -3.12 10.19
CA GLU A 194 12.83 -4.27 10.76
C GLU A 194 13.02 -5.60 10.00
N GLY A 195 14.20 -5.82 9.41
CA GLY A 195 14.50 -7.04 8.65
C GLY A 195 14.18 -6.99 7.15
N ASP A 196 13.78 -5.83 6.60
CA ASP A 196 13.58 -5.60 5.16
C ASP A 196 14.91 -5.15 4.50
N ALA A 197 15.52 -6.04 3.70
CA ALA A 197 16.77 -5.72 2.99
C ALA A 197 16.60 -4.66 1.90
N ARG A 198 15.47 -4.65 1.19
CA ARG A 198 15.23 -3.68 0.12
C ARG A 198 15.16 -2.27 0.72
N TYR A 199 14.44 -2.12 1.83
CA TYR A 199 14.37 -0.90 2.61
C TYR A 199 15.75 -0.44 3.08
N ALA A 200 16.51 -1.34 3.73
CA ALA A 200 17.83 -1.03 4.25
C ALA A 200 18.80 -0.56 3.16
N ILE A 201 18.81 -1.24 2.01
CA ILE A 201 19.65 -0.87 0.86
C ILE A 201 19.24 0.49 0.30
N ASN A 202 17.95 0.77 0.16
CA ASN A 202 17.48 2.04 -0.37
C ASN A 202 17.82 3.21 0.54
N MET A 203 17.70 3.01 1.86
CA MET A 203 18.11 4.03 2.84
C MET A 203 19.62 4.28 2.76
N LEU A 204 20.42 3.22 2.64
CA LEU A 204 21.87 3.33 2.46
C LEU A 204 22.22 4.07 1.15
N GLN A 205 21.57 3.73 0.05
CA GLN A 205 21.78 4.36 -1.26
C GLN A 205 21.47 5.85 -1.21
N GLY A 206 20.32 6.24 -0.66
CA GLY A 206 19.89 7.63 -0.60
C GLY A 206 20.87 8.53 0.16
N ILE A 207 21.50 8.01 1.21
CA ILE A 207 22.52 8.76 1.98
C ILE A 207 23.87 8.71 1.25
N GLY A 208 24.26 7.52 0.80
CA GLY A 208 25.57 7.28 0.18
C GLY A 208 25.77 8.06 -1.11
N GLU A 209 24.79 8.07 -2.01
CA GLU A 209 24.83 8.83 -3.27
C GLU A 209 24.74 10.34 -3.04
N GLY A 210 24.06 10.79 -1.97
CA GLY A 210 23.91 12.20 -1.65
C GLY A 210 25.16 12.86 -1.05
N TYR A 211 25.86 12.16 -0.15
CA TYR A 211 26.91 12.76 0.67
C TYR A 211 28.28 12.07 0.57
N GLY A 212 28.38 10.93 -0.15
CA GLY A 212 29.63 10.15 -0.29
C GLY A 212 30.11 9.48 1.01
N LYS A 213 29.34 9.60 2.10
CA LYS A 213 29.57 8.98 3.40
C LYS A 213 28.24 8.74 4.11
N VAL A 214 28.20 7.77 5.00
CA VAL A 214 27.01 7.39 5.79
C VAL A 214 27.38 7.46 7.27
N THR A 215 26.99 8.56 7.91
CA THR A 215 27.22 8.80 9.35
C THR A 215 25.89 8.78 10.11
N LEU A 216 25.93 8.56 11.44
CA LEU A 216 24.71 8.48 12.25
C LEU A 216 23.85 9.74 12.12
N ASP A 217 24.46 10.93 12.19
CA ASP A 217 23.75 12.21 12.04
C ASP A 217 23.01 12.33 10.70
N LEU A 218 23.61 11.83 9.61
CA LEU A 218 22.99 11.86 8.28
C LEU A 218 21.82 10.87 8.19
N VAL A 219 21.97 9.69 8.79
CA VAL A 219 20.90 8.69 8.89
C VAL A 219 19.75 9.22 9.71
N GLU A 220 20.00 9.81 10.89
CA GLU A 220 18.98 10.43 11.71
C GLU A 220 18.33 11.63 11.01
N ALA A 221 19.09 12.48 10.35
CA ALA A 221 18.54 13.61 9.60
C ALA A 221 17.67 13.16 8.42
N MET A 222 18.01 12.04 7.77
CA MET A 222 17.22 11.45 6.70
C MET A 222 15.99 10.70 7.23
N ALA A 223 16.11 9.99 8.36
CA ALA A 223 14.99 9.36 9.04
C ALA A 223 13.99 10.43 9.54
N ARG A 224 14.50 11.50 10.15
CA ARG A 224 13.71 12.69 10.50
C ARG A 224 13.16 13.39 9.27
N ARG A 225 13.86 13.41 8.12
CA ARG A 225 13.29 13.92 6.86
C ARG A 225 12.19 13.02 6.35
N LYS A 226 12.29 11.70 6.43
CA LYS A 226 11.22 10.77 6.06
C LYS A 226 10.01 10.89 6.99
N GLU A 227 10.22 11.18 8.27
CA GLU A 227 9.18 11.53 9.24
C GLU A 227 8.61 12.95 9.00
N ARG A 228 9.42 13.92 8.55
CA ARG A 228 9.01 15.31 8.21
C ARG A 228 8.40 15.44 6.81
N GLU A 229 8.75 14.56 5.87
CA GLU A 229 8.22 14.51 4.51
C GLU A 229 6.78 13.99 4.47
N LEU A 230 6.19 13.63 5.62
CA LEU A 230 4.89 12.98 5.71
C LEU A 230 4.19 13.18 7.06
N ASP A 231 4.21 14.39 7.61
CA ASP A 231 3.32 14.75 8.72
C ASP A 231 2.26 15.77 8.25
N PRO A 232 0.96 15.40 8.20
CA PRO A 232 -0.12 16.33 7.91
C PRO A 232 -0.06 17.59 8.77
N PHE A 233 0.49 17.51 9.98
CA PHE A 233 0.65 18.63 10.90
C PHE A 233 1.71 19.63 10.40
N GLU A 234 2.80 19.18 9.76
CA GLU A 234 3.78 20.07 9.14
C GLU A 234 3.23 20.72 7.88
N THR A 235 2.49 19.97 7.05
CA THR A 235 1.77 20.55 5.90
C THR A 235 0.80 21.64 6.35
N LEU A 236 0.02 21.38 7.41
CA LEU A 236 -0.88 22.37 7.98
C LEU A 236 -0.12 23.58 8.51
N ARG A 237 0.98 23.36 9.23
CA ARG A 237 1.85 24.44 9.73
C ARG A 237 2.30 25.33 8.60
N ASP A 238 2.81 24.75 7.51
CA ASP A 238 3.37 25.50 6.40
C ASP A 238 2.28 26.25 5.62
N ILE A 239 1.08 25.66 5.45
CA ILE A 239 -0.09 26.34 4.88
C ILE A 239 -0.52 27.50 5.79
N PHE A 240 -0.80 27.24 7.06
CA PHE A 240 -1.31 28.25 7.99
C PHE A 240 -0.29 29.34 8.30
N TRP A 241 1.02 29.07 8.20
CA TRP A 241 2.06 30.06 8.44
C TRP A 241 2.52 30.80 7.18
N ALA A 242 2.09 30.36 5.99
CA ALA A 242 2.43 31.01 4.75
C ALA A 242 2.01 32.49 4.75
N ARG A 243 2.95 33.37 4.38
CA ARG A 243 2.67 34.80 4.15
C ARG A 243 2.32 35.06 2.69
N TYR A 244 2.85 34.24 1.78
CA TYR A 244 2.62 34.37 0.35
C TYR A 244 1.84 33.17 -0.18
N ALA A 245 0.96 33.42 -1.16
CA ALA A 245 0.12 32.39 -1.77
C ALA A 245 0.94 31.20 -2.30
N TRP A 246 2.06 31.47 -2.98
CA TRP A 246 2.91 30.41 -3.53
C TRP A 246 3.47 29.46 -2.46
N GLN A 247 3.72 29.94 -1.22
CA GLN A 247 4.20 29.09 -0.13
C GLN A 247 3.11 28.12 0.31
N ALA A 248 1.88 28.63 0.51
CA ALA A 248 0.73 27.81 0.88
C ALA A 248 0.41 26.79 -0.22
N LYS A 249 0.40 27.24 -1.49
CA LYS A 249 0.16 26.36 -2.64
C LYS A 249 1.19 25.25 -2.72
N ASN A 250 2.48 25.57 -2.63
CA ASN A 250 3.55 24.58 -2.68
C ASN A 250 3.48 23.58 -1.53
N ALA A 251 3.16 24.04 -0.32
CA ALA A 251 2.97 23.16 0.84
C ALA A 251 1.82 22.16 0.59
N ALA A 252 0.71 22.63 0.02
CA ALA A 252 -0.44 21.79 -0.26
C ALA A 252 -0.24 20.83 -1.45
N THR A 253 0.46 21.24 -2.50
CA THR A 253 0.71 20.39 -3.69
C THR A 253 1.83 19.39 -3.48
N SER A 254 2.79 19.69 -2.59
CA SER A 254 3.88 18.77 -2.24
C SER A 254 3.49 17.82 -1.10
N ALA A 255 2.31 18.00 -0.51
CA ALA A 255 1.79 17.13 0.54
C ALA A 255 1.55 15.72 -0.01
N GLN A 256 2.12 14.71 0.64
CA GLN A 256 1.88 13.31 0.30
C GLN A 256 0.59 12.75 0.94
N ILE A 257 -0.39 13.61 1.21
CA ILE A 257 -1.76 13.22 1.57
C ILE A 257 -2.71 13.56 0.43
N ASP A 258 -3.68 12.69 0.19
CA ASP A 258 -4.66 12.93 -0.86
C ASP A 258 -5.48 14.20 -0.55
N TYR A 259 -5.98 14.86 -1.59
CA TYR A 259 -6.71 16.12 -1.47
C TYR A 259 -7.98 16.01 -0.61
N ASP A 260 -8.60 14.82 -0.48
CA ASP A 260 -9.77 14.61 0.37
C ASP A 260 -9.39 14.55 1.85
N MET A 261 -8.22 14.01 2.13
CA MET A 261 -7.64 14.00 3.46
C MET A 261 -7.17 15.40 3.85
N LEU A 262 -6.43 16.08 2.96
CA LEU A 262 -5.90 17.42 3.20
C LEU A 262 -7.00 18.43 3.53
N ILE A 263 -8.09 18.47 2.77
CA ILE A 263 -9.19 19.40 3.04
C ILE A 263 -9.84 19.18 4.42
N ARG A 264 -9.87 17.92 4.90
CA ARG A 264 -10.39 17.57 6.24
C ARG A 264 -9.44 18.00 7.34
N TRP A 265 -8.14 17.79 7.16
CA TRP A 265 -7.11 18.30 8.06
C TRP A 265 -7.20 19.81 8.22
N ILE A 266 -7.33 20.53 7.11
CA ILE A 266 -7.46 21.99 7.13
C ILE A 266 -8.74 22.39 7.85
N SER A 267 -9.89 21.77 7.50
CA SER A 267 -11.19 22.08 8.14
C SER A 267 -11.17 21.90 9.66
N GLU A 268 -10.58 20.82 10.17
CA GLU A 268 -10.53 20.53 11.60
C GLU A 268 -9.71 21.59 12.36
N ASN A 269 -8.69 22.14 11.70
CA ASN A 269 -7.67 22.97 12.34
C ASN A 269 -7.84 24.47 12.08
N ILE A 270 -8.75 24.90 11.20
CA ILE A 270 -9.09 26.33 11.02
C ILE A 270 -9.48 27.00 12.36
N PRO A 271 -10.39 26.45 13.18
CA PRO A 271 -10.77 27.07 14.47
C PRO A 271 -9.66 27.03 15.52
N ILE A 272 -8.69 26.12 15.37
CA ILE A 272 -7.52 26.01 16.24
C ILE A 272 -6.49 27.09 15.86
N GLN A 273 -6.32 27.33 14.57
CA GLN A 273 -5.35 28.28 14.04
C GLN A 273 -5.75 29.73 14.27
N TYR A 274 -6.99 30.09 13.93
CA TYR A 274 -7.43 31.48 13.88
C TYR A 274 -8.25 31.84 15.12
N ASP A 275 -7.77 32.85 15.86
CA ASP A 275 -8.43 33.32 17.08
C ASP A 275 -9.66 34.22 16.77
N ASN A 276 -9.62 34.96 15.64
CA ASN A 276 -10.70 35.86 15.22
C ASN A 276 -11.77 35.09 14.41
N ILE A 277 -13.03 35.23 14.81
CA ILE A 277 -14.17 34.59 14.16
C ILE A 277 -14.33 35.00 12.68
N GLU A 278 -13.97 36.22 12.32
CA GLU A 278 -14.03 36.68 10.92
C GLU A 278 -12.95 36.01 10.06
N ASP A 279 -11.77 35.75 10.61
CA ASP A 279 -10.69 35.03 9.93
C ASP A 279 -11.08 33.55 9.76
N VAL A 280 -11.68 32.95 10.79
CA VAL A 280 -12.29 31.61 10.73
C VAL A 280 -13.35 31.53 9.62
N TRP A 281 -14.27 32.51 9.57
CA TRP A 281 -15.30 32.57 8.53
C TRP A 281 -14.70 32.67 7.13
N ARG A 282 -13.73 33.57 6.91
CA ARG A 282 -13.04 33.71 5.60
C ARG A 282 -12.32 32.42 5.19
N ALA A 283 -11.69 31.74 6.14
CA ALA A 283 -11.02 30.47 5.89
C ALA A 283 -12.01 29.37 5.47
N PHE A 284 -13.16 29.27 6.15
CA PHE A 284 -14.20 28.32 5.77
C PHE A 284 -14.89 28.69 4.44
N ASP A 285 -15.08 29.96 4.12
CA ASP A 285 -15.59 30.37 2.79
C ASP A 285 -14.65 29.92 1.67
N ALA A 286 -13.34 30.13 1.85
CA ALA A 286 -12.33 29.65 0.91
C ALA A 286 -12.35 28.12 0.78
N LEU A 287 -12.38 27.40 1.91
CA LEU A 287 -12.41 25.94 1.93
C LEU A 287 -13.70 25.36 1.31
N SER A 288 -14.84 26.02 1.55
CA SER A 288 -16.14 25.68 0.95
C SER A 288 -16.07 25.78 -0.58
N ARG A 289 -15.51 26.87 -1.10
CA ARG A 289 -15.28 27.03 -2.55
C ARG A 289 -14.33 25.97 -3.09
N ALA A 290 -13.25 25.65 -2.37
CA ALA A 290 -12.33 24.57 -2.76
C ALA A 290 -13.06 23.23 -2.93
N SER A 291 -14.00 22.90 -2.03
CA SER A 291 -14.78 21.67 -2.09
C SER A 291 -15.61 21.53 -3.38
N ILE A 292 -16.12 22.65 -3.92
CA ILE A 292 -16.86 22.68 -5.19
C ILE A 292 -15.94 22.33 -6.35
N PHE A 293 -14.73 22.90 -6.37
CA PHE A 293 -13.72 22.59 -7.39
C PHE A 293 -13.24 21.14 -7.29
N LEU A 294 -13.00 20.62 -6.08
CA LEU A 294 -12.68 19.20 -5.88
C LEU A 294 -13.76 18.28 -6.42
N LYS A 295 -15.04 18.58 -6.14
CA LYS A 295 -16.16 17.79 -6.66
C LYS A 295 -16.19 17.78 -8.18
N ARG A 296 -15.92 18.91 -8.84
CA ARG A 296 -15.87 19.01 -10.31
C ARG A 296 -14.65 18.30 -10.89
N ALA A 297 -13.50 18.38 -10.23
CA ALA A 297 -12.27 17.68 -10.64
C ALA A 297 -12.47 16.17 -10.65
N LYS A 298 -13.07 15.63 -9.58
CA LYS A 298 -13.46 14.22 -9.49
C LYS A 298 -14.47 13.77 -10.56
N GLY A 299 -15.21 14.70 -11.14
CA GLY A 299 -16.14 14.45 -12.25
C GLY A 299 -15.46 14.31 -13.61
N GLY A 300 -14.13 14.41 -13.69
CA GLY A 300 -13.33 14.24 -14.92
C GLY A 300 -12.54 15.47 -15.36
N ASN A 301 -12.74 16.63 -14.73
CA ASN A 301 -12.08 17.89 -15.09
C ASN A 301 -10.86 18.19 -14.21
N TRP A 302 -9.79 17.41 -14.36
CA TRP A 302 -8.62 17.45 -13.47
C TRP A 302 -7.89 18.79 -13.42
N ASP A 303 -7.99 19.63 -14.45
CA ASP A 303 -7.41 20.99 -14.45
C ASP A 303 -7.96 21.86 -13.30
N LEU A 304 -9.19 21.58 -12.84
CA LEU A 304 -9.83 22.28 -11.73
C LEU A 304 -9.21 21.97 -10.37
N LEU A 305 -8.39 20.92 -10.27
CA LEU A 305 -7.69 20.55 -9.05
C LEU A 305 -6.70 21.64 -8.61
N SER A 306 -6.08 22.34 -9.57
CA SER A 306 -5.17 23.47 -9.28
C SER A 306 -5.87 24.60 -8.51
N TYR A 307 -7.10 24.95 -8.91
CA TYR A 307 -7.94 25.93 -8.24
C TYR A 307 -8.41 25.47 -6.86
N ALA A 308 -8.70 24.17 -6.71
CA ALA A 308 -8.99 23.60 -5.40
C ALA A 308 -7.80 23.75 -4.45
N TYR A 309 -6.58 23.46 -4.91
CA TYR A 309 -5.36 23.69 -4.14
C TYR A 309 -5.18 25.17 -3.79
N ASP A 310 -5.40 26.09 -4.72
CA ASP A 310 -5.32 27.53 -4.44
C ASP A 310 -6.29 27.97 -3.34
N LEU A 311 -7.55 27.58 -3.41
CA LEU A 311 -8.54 27.95 -2.39
C LEU A 311 -8.27 27.27 -1.03
N MET A 312 -8.01 25.95 -1.01
CA MET A 312 -7.84 25.23 0.26
C MET A 312 -6.55 25.61 0.99
N SER A 313 -5.53 26.06 0.26
CA SER A 313 -4.24 26.45 0.84
C SER A 313 -4.08 27.97 0.93
N SER A 314 -3.89 28.64 -0.20
CA SER A 314 -3.63 30.08 -0.27
C SER A 314 -4.82 30.88 0.22
N GLY A 315 -6.04 30.47 -0.13
CA GLY A 315 -7.26 31.12 0.35
C GLY A 315 -7.42 31.02 1.86
N VAL A 316 -7.17 29.83 2.42
CA VAL A 316 -7.17 29.61 3.87
C VAL A 316 -6.04 30.39 4.55
N ALA A 317 -4.84 30.39 4.00
CA ALA A 317 -3.71 31.11 4.56
C ALA A 317 -3.92 32.63 4.55
N ALA A 318 -4.49 33.18 3.47
CA ALA A 318 -4.80 34.60 3.33
C ALA A 318 -6.01 35.05 4.16
N ALA A 319 -6.72 34.11 4.79
CA ALA A 319 -7.85 34.41 5.65
C ALA A 319 -7.47 35.13 6.94
N GLU A 320 -6.20 35.19 7.35
CA GLU A 320 -5.77 36.00 8.50
C GLU A 320 -5.35 37.40 8.04
N ILE A 321 -6.15 38.43 8.35
CA ILE A 321 -5.83 39.81 7.94
C ILE A 321 -4.53 40.29 8.57
N GLU A 322 -4.22 39.83 9.79
CA GLU A 322 -3.02 40.26 10.52
C GLU A 322 -1.73 39.94 9.78
N LYS A 323 -1.71 38.93 8.89
CA LYS A 323 -0.53 38.59 8.07
C LYS A 323 -0.03 39.73 7.19
N LYS A 324 -0.89 40.69 6.85
CA LYS A 324 -0.53 41.90 6.10
C LYS A 324 0.34 42.86 6.91
N LYS A 325 0.34 42.75 8.24
CA LYS A 325 1.18 43.59 9.10
C LYS A 325 2.64 43.14 9.00
N PRO A 326 3.60 44.08 8.90
CA PRO A 326 5.02 43.76 8.73
C PRO A 326 5.58 42.94 9.89
N ASN A 327 5.11 43.21 11.12
CA ASN A 327 5.52 42.54 12.36
C ASN A 327 4.76 41.24 12.66
N TRP A 328 3.91 40.74 11.76
CA TRP A 328 3.23 39.48 11.96
C TRP A 328 4.21 38.32 12.17
N LYS A 329 3.89 37.45 13.12
CA LYS A 329 4.65 36.24 13.42
C LYS A 329 3.70 35.05 13.46
N PRO A 330 4.11 33.88 12.96
CA PRO A 330 3.31 32.68 13.05
C PRO A 330 3.06 32.30 14.51
N LYS A 331 1.81 31.97 14.83
CA LYS A 331 1.42 31.44 16.14
C LYS A 331 1.48 29.92 16.09
N TRP A 332 2.26 29.32 16.99
CA TRP A 332 2.26 27.88 17.15
C TRP A 332 0.97 27.42 17.82
N LYS A 333 0.34 26.39 17.23
CA LYS A 333 -0.86 25.75 17.73
C LYS A 333 -0.69 24.24 17.63
N LYS A 334 -1.31 23.50 18.55
CA LYS A 334 -1.33 22.05 18.52
C LYS A 334 -2.48 21.58 17.63
N TYR A 335 -2.17 21.24 16.38
CA TYR A 335 -3.18 20.70 15.46
C TYR A 335 -3.68 19.33 15.91
N GLN A 336 -4.82 18.92 15.37
CA GLN A 336 -5.53 17.70 15.73
C GLN A 336 -5.92 16.92 14.49
N PHE A 337 -6.02 15.60 14.65
CA PHE A 337 -6.50 14.69 13.61
C PHE A 337 -7.99 14.92 13.32
N PRO A 338 -8.44 14.85 12.05
CA PRO A 338 -9.85 15.08 11.70
C PRO A 338 -10.81 14.15 12.44
N SER A 339 -11.67 14.73 13.27
CA SER A 339 -12.66 14.01 14.07
C SER A 339 -13.69 13.31 13.17
N TYR A 340 -14.02 13.91 12.02
CA TYR A 340 -14.92 13.33 11.02
C TYR A 340 -14.47 11.93 10.55
N ILE A 341 -13.17 11.68 10.44
CA ILE A 341 -12.65 10.37 10.01
C ILE A 341 -12.80 9.34 11.12
N GLN A 342 -12.52 9.73 12.35
CA GLN A 342 -12.76 8.88 13.52
C GLN A 342 -14.24 8.53 13.64
N LEU A 343 -15.14 9.49 13.38
CA LEU A 343 -16.59 9.27 13.35
C LEU A 343 -17.01 8.34 12.20
N LEU A 344 -16.47 8.50 11.00
CA LEU A 344 -16.74 7.61 9.87
C LEU A 344 -16.30 6.17 10.15
N SER A 345 -15.15 5.99 10.79
CA SER A 345 -14.65 4.67 11.20
C SER A 345 -15.53 4.06 12.28
N LYS A 346 -15.84 4.81 13.35
CA LYS A 346 -16.71 4.34 14.45
C LYS A 346 -18.12 4.00 14.00
N SER A 347 -18.66 4.76 13.04
CA SER A 347 -20.02 4.55 12.50
C SER A 347 -20.07 3.57 11.34
N LYS A 348 -18.94 3.02 10.86
CA LYS A 348 -18.90 2.19 9.66
C LYS A 348 -19.81 0.97 9.77
N ASP A 349 -19.66 0.20 10.85
CA ASP A 349 -20.43 -1.03 11.04
C ASP A 349 -21.94 -0.77 11.18
N ILE A 350 -22.28 0.33 11.85
CA ILE A 350 -23.65 0.81 12.01
C ILE A 350 -24.23 1.24 10.66
N ARG A 351 -23.47 1.99 9.86
CA ARG A 351 -23.88 2.45 8.52
C ARG A 351 -24.00 1.29 7.54
N ASP A 352 -23.07 0.33 7.55
CA ASP A 352 -23.13 -0.85 6.69
C ASP A 352 -24.40 -1.67 6.99
N THR A 353 -24.69 -1.90 8.27
CA THR A 353 -25.92 -2.59 8.70
C THR A 353 -27.19 -1.83 8.31
N ARG A 354 -27.21 -0.50 8.48
CA ARG A 354 -28.31 0.35 8.03
C ARG A 354 -28.50 0.27 6.51
N ASP A 355 -27.42 0.35 5.76
CA ASP A 355 -27.46 0.38 4.30
C ASP A 355 -27.89 -0.99 3.73
N GLU A 356 -27.58 -2.10 4.40
CA GLU A 356 -28.16 -3.43 4.10
C GLU A 356 -29.68 -3.45 4.29
N ILE A 357 -30.18 -2.92 5.40
CA ILE A 357 -31.63 -2.83 5.66
C ILE A 357 -32.31 -1.95 4.61
N ILE A 358 -31.72 -0.80 4.28
CA ILE A 358 -32.27 0.10 3.25
C ILE A 358 -32.31 -0.61 1.90
N LYS A 359 -31.29 -1.38 1.52
CA LYS A 359 -31.31 -2.18 0.28
C LYS A 359 -32.44 -3.21 0.28
N LYS A 360 -32.75 -3.83 1.42
CA LYS A 360 -33.89 -4.75 1.55
C LYS A 360 -35.24 -4.04 1.43
N LEU A 361 -35.32 -2.79 1.89
CA LEU A 361 -36.53 -1.95 1.78
C LEU A 361 -36.70 -1.32 0.39
N ALA A 362 -35.60 -1.09 -0.32
CA ALA A 362 -35.54 -0.41 -1.62
C ALA A 362 -35.93 -1.32 -2.80
N ILE A 363 -37.14 -1.92 -2.74
CA ILE A 363 -37.62 -2.87 -3.77
C ILE A 363 -37.99 -2.16 -5.08
N HIS A 364 -38.65 -0.99 -4.99
CA HIS A 364 -39.10 -0.18 -6.14
C HIS A 364 -38.76 1.32 -6.01
N SER A 365 -37.85 1.68 -5.12
CA SER A 365 -37.43 3.07 -4.92
C SER A 365 -35.91 3.18 -4.87
N SER A 366 -35.39 4.37 -5.19
CA SER A 366 -33.95 4.60 -5.11
C SER A 366 -33.48 4.57 -3.66
N PHE A 367 -32.25 4.10 -3.44
CA PHE A 367 -31.64 4.02 -2.12
C PHE A 367 -31.79 5.31 -1.30
N ASN A 368 -31.54 6.47 -1.91
CA ASN A 368 -31.67 7.77 -1.26
C ASN A 368 -33.11 8.11 -0.89
N LYS A 369 -34.08 7.77 -1.76
CA LYS A 369 -35.50 7.97 -1.46
C LYS A 369 -35.95 7.07 -0.31
N THR A 370 -35.53 5.81 -0.32
CA THR A 370 -35.82 4.88 0.78
C THR A 370 -35.19 5.34 2.10
N LEU A 371 -33.94 5.78 2.09
CA LEU A 371 -33.22 6.27 3.27
C LEU A 371 -33.90 7.49 3.90
N ASN A 372 -34.33 8.46 3.10
CA ASN A 372 -34.88 9.71 3.61
C ASN A 372 -36.39 9.62 3.90
N ASP A 373 -37.14 8.94 3.03
CA ASP A 373 -38.62 9.03 3.06
C ASP A 373 -39.27 7.78 3.64
N THR A 374 -38.61 6.62 3.62
CA THR A 374 -39.24 5.33 4.02
C THR A 374 -38.64 4.77 5.31
N TYR A 375 -37.32 4.82 5.45
CA TYR A 375 -36.58 4.27 6.56
C TYR A 375 -36.96 4.87 7.94
N PRO A 376 -37.19 6.19 8.08
CA PRO A 376 -37.65 6.76 9.35
C PRO A 376 -39.00 6.19 9.82
N PHE A 377 -39.96 6.01 8.90
CA PHE A 377 -41.24 5.40 9.23
C PHE A 377 -41.09 3.91 9.51
N PHE A 378 -40.24 3.21 8.77
CA PHE A 378 -39.92 1.80 9.03
C PHE A 378 -39.41 1.58 10.45
N LEU A 379 -38.54 2.45 10.98
CA LEU A 379 -38.07 2.34 12.38
C LEU A 379 -39.22 2.44 13.39
N ILE A 380 -40.19 3.33 13.15
CA ILE A 380 -41.38 3.50 14.00
C ILE A 380 -42.28 2.26 13.91
N PHE A 381 -42.50 1.72 12.71
CA PHE A 381 -43.31 0.51 12.50
C PHE A 381 -42.65 -0.73 13.09
N TYR A 382 -41.34 -0.89 12.93
CA TYR A 382 -40.56 -2.01 13.46
C TYR A 382 -40.70 -2.10 14.98
N LYS A 383 -40.59 -0.96 15.68
CA LYS A 383 -40.82 -0.85 17.13
C LYS A 383 -42.21 -1.34 17.57
N LYS A 384 -43.23 -1.16 16.74
CA LYS A 384 -44.63 -1.47 17.05
C LYS A 384 -45.05 -2.88 16.64
N TYR A 385 -44.40 -3.48 15.64
CA TYR A 385 -44.80 -4.76 15.04
C TYR A 385 -43.57 -5.66 14.76
N ASP A 386 -43.11 -6.41 15.75
CA ASP A 386 -41.78 -7.05 15.77
C ASP A 386 -41.63 -8.43 15.08
N LYS A 387 -42.58 -8.95 14.28
CA LYS A 387 -42.61 -10.44 14.09
C LYS A 387 -42.71 -11.06 12.71
N ARG A 388 -42.33 -10.40 11.59
CA ARG A 388 -42.35 -11.08 10.27
C ARG A 388 -41.24 -10.75 9.28
N LEU A 389 -40.25 -9.93 9.63
CA LEU A 389 -39.20 -9.56 8.69
C LEU A 389 -38.04 -10.56 8.74
N SER A 390 -37.60 -11.02 7.57
CA SER A 390 -36.43 -11.89 7.35
C SER A 390 -35.12 -11.11 7.56
N LEU A 391 -34.92 -10.66 8.79
CA LEU A 391 -33.72 -9.95 9.24
C LEU A 391 -32.77 -10.90 9.97
N ASN A 392 -31.47 -10.73 9.73
CA ASN A 392 -30.43 -11.44 10.46
C ASN A 392 -30.31 -10.89 11.89
N THR A 393 -29.58 -11.59 12.76
CA THR A 393 -29.46 -11.23 14.18
C THR A 393 -28.87 -9.82 14.38
N LYS A 394 -27.88 -9.45 13.57
CA LYS A 394 -27.20 -8.15 13.61
C LYS A 394 -28.11 -6.98 13.23
N GLU A 395 -28.95 -7.16 12.22
CA GLU A 395 -29.95 -6.17 11.78
C GLU A 395 -31.02 -5.94 12.85
N LYS A 396 -31.47 -7.01 13.52
CA LYS A 396 -32.44 -6.90 14.62
C LYS A 396 -31.86 -6.13 15.81
N GLU A 397 -30.63 -6.43 16.20
CA GLU A 397 -29.92 -5.71 17.27
C GLU A 397 -29.75 -4.23 16.93
N TYR A 398 -29.34 -3.92 15.71
CA TYR A 398 -29.22 -2.55 15.23
C TYR A 398 -30.57 -1.81 15.27
N LEU A 399 -31.65 -2.38 14.73
CA LEU A 399 -32.98 -1.74 14.74
C LEU A 399 -33.54 -1.56 16.16
N ASN A 400 -33.26 -2.48 17.07
CA ASN A 400 -33.64 -2.37 18.48
C ASN A 400 -32.86 -1.26 19.22
N SER A 401 -31.62 -0.96 18.79
CA SER A 401 -30.85 0.18 19.30
C SER A 401 -31.30 1.51 18.67
N ALA A 402 -31.55 1.53 17.36
CA ALA A 402 -31.89 2.73 16.60
C ALA A 402 -33.35 3.21 16.81
N SER A 403 -34.24 2.33 17.27
CA SER A 403 -35.64 2.68 17.61
C SER A 403 -35.82 3.18 19.06
N LYS A 404 -34.75 3.18 19.86
CA LYS A 404 -34.72 3.70 21.23
C LYS A 404 -34.31 5.17 21.33
N SER A 405 -33.51 5.66 20.37
CA SER A 405 -33.22 7.08 20.13
C SER A 405 -34.36 7.75 19.38
#